data_AF-A0A5C9EWD4-F1
#
_entry.id   AF-A0A5C9EWD4-F1
#
_cell.length_a   1.000
_cell.length_b   1.000
_cell.length_c   1.000
_cell.angle_alpha   90.00
_cell.angle_beta   90.00
_cell.angle_gamma   90.00
#
_symmetry.space_group_name_H-M   'P 1'
#
loop_
_entity.id
_entity.type
_entity.pdbx_description
1 polymer ?
#
loop_
_entity_poly.entity_id
_entity_poly.type
_entity_poly.pdbx_seq_one_letter_code
_entity_poly.pdbx_strand_id
1 'polypeptide(L)'
;MIRDVLIIKDGLPMFSKNFTDRKNFISDQSNLILVSGFLSALNSFSEEFEDLGSIKELKLSQSNFRLAFLKDNSIPNLIYLASFDEETNSVNVERFLKKMSHKFLKKYTINKIVDWDGRSEIFESFTETVKNYIEKESDPNKQGSEDEIVNLFKEIQNNIEEISEKDLKMRNLSQPTEKNVDSIFQRIIPISEISEDFNPEFYLTGDISKKVLKNIDGRKSIYALSKELNLTEEKIYNICKNLVKLGFLRLKEVQLLTKSE
;
A
#
# COMPACT_ATOMS: atom_id res chain seq x y z
N MET A 1 10.95 -4.49 -24.59
CA MET A 1 11.79 -4.72 -23.40
C MET A 1 11.23 -3.94 -22.21
N ILE A 2 11.48 -4.40 -20.97
CA ILE A 2 11.19 -3.63 -19.75
C ILE A 2 12.21 -2.48 -19.62
N ARG A 3 11.74 -1.29 -19.25
CA ARG A 3 12.55 -0.06 -19.23
C ARG A 3 12.74 0.49 -17.82
N ASP A 4 11.71 1.12 -17.28
CA ASP A 4 11.64 1.58 -15.90
C ASP A 4 10.96 0.53 -15.01
N VAL A 5 11.46 0.36 -13.79
CA VAL A 5 10.79 -0.35 -12.70
C VAL A 5 10.66 0.59 -11.50
N LEU A 6 9.45 0.63 -10.93
CA LEU A 6 9.10 1.49 -9.81
C LEU A 6 8.36 0.68 -8.74
N ILE A 7 8.67 0.91 -7.47
CA ILE A 7 7.95 0.38 -6.32
C ILE A 7 7.49 1.55 -5.48
N ILE A 8 6.19 1.65 -5.25
CA ILE A 8 5.55 2.77 -4.55
C ILE A 8 4.90 2.25 -3.28
N LYS A 9 5.12 2.94 -2.16
CA LYS A 9 4.39 2.72 -0.91
C LYS A 9 3.78 4.03 -0.44
N ASP A 10 2.47 4.03 -0.20
CA ASP A 10 1.73 5.21 0.25
C ASP A 10 1.97 6.47 -0.61
N GLY A 11 2.17 6.28 -1.92
CA GLY A 11 2.41 7.37 -2.87
C GLY A 11 3.85 7.85 -2.94
N LEU A 12 4.76 7.24 -2.18
CA LEU A 12 6.17 7.57 -2.18
C LEU A 12 6.97 6.47 -2.92
N PRO A 13 7.88 6.86 -3.84
CA PRO A 13 8.72 5.92 -4.55
C PRO A 13 9.79 5.34 -3.60
N MET A 14 9.66 4.06 -3.26
CA MET A 14 10.66 3.33 -2.47
C MET A 14 11.87 2.92 -3.30
N PHE A 15 11.62 2.57 -4.57
CA PHE A 15 12.62 2.10 -5.51
C PHE A 15 12.24 2.57 -6.91
N SER A 16 13.15 3.23 -7.62
CA SER A 16 12.94 3.71 -8.99
C SER A 16 14.22 3.58 -9.78
N LYS A 17 14.20 2.81 -10.88
CA LYS A 17 15.36 2.66 -11.77
C LYS A 17 14.95 2.50 -13.23
N ASN A 18 15.75 3.09 -14.10
CA ASN A 18 15.78 2.79 -15.52
C ASN A 18 16.86 1.73 -15.81
N PHE A 19 16.53 0.74 -16.64
CA PHE A 19 17.39 -0.39 -17.00
C PHE A 19 17.83 -0.36 -18.46
N THR A 20 17.70 0.78 -19.12
CA THR A 20 17.98 0.94 -20.56
C THR A 20 18.76 2.22 -20.81
N ASP A 21 19.46 2.31 -21.94
CA ASP A 21 20.14 3.55 -22.32
C ASP A 21 19.17 4.59 -22.93
N ARG A 22 17.86 4.32 -22.91
CA ARG A 22 16.83 5.14 -23.55
C ARG A 22 16.19 6.07 -22.53
N LYS A 23 15.75 7.26 -22.98
CA LYS A 23 15.21 8.34 -22.14
C LYS A 23 14.25 7.82 -21.04
N ASN A 24 14.52 8.24 -19.80
CA ASN A 24 13.71 7.94 -18.62
C ASN A 24 12.29 8.47 -18.81
N PHE A 25 11.29 7.60 -18.73
CA PHE A 25 9.90 8.05 -18.77
C PHE A 25 9.35 8.21 -17.36
N ILE A 26 9.46 7.17 -16.53
CA ILE A 26 8.91 7.17 -15.15
C ILE A 26 9.95 7.58 -14.11
N SER A 27 11.22 7.19 -14.30
CA SER A 27 12.25 7.34 -13.27
C SER A 27 12.88 8.74 -13.19
N ASP A 28 12.53 9.67 -14.10
CA ASP A 28 12.91 11.08 -13.99
C ASP A 28 12.18 11.72 -12.79
N GLN A 29 12.88 12.51 -11.97
CA GLN A 29 12.37 13.02 -10.70
C GLN A 29 11.05 13.80 -10.83
N SER A 30 10.89 14.57 -11.91
CA SER A 30 9.66 15.34 -12.17
C SER A 30 8.47 14.44 -12.50
N ASN A 31 8.69 13.44 -13.35
CA ASN A 31 7.68 12.45 -13.74
C ASN A 31 7.39 11.45 -12.62
N LEU A 32 8.38 11.14 -11.77
CA LEU A 32 8.27 10.22 -10.66
C LEU A 32 7.22 10.67 -9.65
N ILE A 33 7.21 11.95 -9.31
CA ILE A 33 6.23 12.55 -8.39
C ILE A 33 4.82 12.51 -9.00
N LEU A 34 4.71 12.84 -10.29
CA LEU A 34 3.42 12.82 -11.00
C LEU A 34 2.87 11.39 -11.12
N VAL A 35 3.72 10.43 -11.50
CA VAL A 35 3.36 9.02 -11.63
C VAL A 35 3.02 8.44 -10.25
N SER A 36 3.75 8.80 -9.20
CA SER A 36 3.45 8.28 -7.86
C SER A 36 2.14 8.82 -7.30
N GLY A 37 1.89 10.12 -7.45
CA GLY A 37 0.62 10.73 -7.08
C GLY A 37 -0.55 10.14 -7.86
N PHE A 38 -0.41 10.00 -9.18
CA PHE A 38 -1.43 9.41 -10.04
C PHE A 38 -1.76 7.96 -9.65
N LEU A 39 -0.74 7.13 -9.44
CA LEU A 39 -0.96 5.70 -9.16
C LEU A 39 -1.43 5.45 -7.74
N SER A 40 -1.03 6.27 -6.78
CA SER A 40 -1.66 6.23 -5.46
C SER A 40 -3.11 6.65 -5.51
N ALA A 41 -3.46 7.70 -6.26
CA ALA A 41 -4.85 8.07 -6.46
C ALA A 41 -5.64 6.94 -7.16
N LEU A 42 -5.06 6.32 -8.19
CA LEU A 42 -5.67 5.20 -8.91
C LEU A 42 -5.84 3.95 -8.02
N ASN A 43 -4.87 3.64 -7.15
CA ASN A 43 -4.94 2.51 -6.24
C ASN A 43 -5.91 2.76 -5.08
N SER A 44 -5.95 3.97 -4.53
CA SER A 44 -6.97 4.35 -3.55
C SER A 44 -8.36 4.34 -4.19
N PHE A 45 -8.48 4.76 -5.44
CA PHE A 45 -9.71 4.66 -6.22
C PHE A 45 -10.10 3.21 -6.51
N SER A 46 -9.16 2.32 -6.84
CA SER A 46 -9.45 0.92 -7.13
C SER A 46 -9.87 0.11 -5.89
N GLU A 47 -9.57 0.57 -4.68
CA GLU A 47 -10.08 -0.01 -3.43
C GLU A 47 -11.59 0.20 -3.23
N GLU A 48 -12.18 1.14 -3.96
CA GLU A 48 -13.62 1.48 -3.87
C GLU A 48 -14.50 0.69 -4.85
N PHE A 49 -13.88 -0.10 -5.72
CA PHE A 49 -14.58 -0.91 -6.73
C PHE A 49 -14.00 -2.32 -6.78
N GLU A 50 -14.84 -3.34 -6.58
CA GLU A 50 -14.41 -4.76 -6.58
C GLU A 50 -13.72 -5.18 -7.90
N ASP A 51 -14.05 -4.54 -9.03
CA ASP A 51 -13.63 -4.94 -10.38
C ASP A 51 -12.54 -4.07 -11.04
N LEU A 52 -12.08 -2.98 -10.41
CA LEU A 52 -11.01 -2.14 -10.99
C LEU A 52 -9.61 -2.77 -10.88
N GLY A 53 -9.45 -3.82 -10.07
CA GLY A 53 -8.24 -4.66 -10.03
C GLY A 53 -7.92 -5.37 -11.36
N SER A 54 -8.83 -5.27 -12.35
CA SER A 54 -8.64 -5.77 -13.72
C SER A 54 -7.79 -4.87 -14.61
N ILE A 55 -7.62 -3.58 -14.26
CA ILE A 55 -6.73 -2.69 -15.01
C ILE A 55 -5.30 -3.11 -14.69
N LYS A 56 -4.69 -3.86 -15.61
CA LYS A 56 -3.29 -4.30 -15.49
C LYS A 56 -2.34 -3.42 -16.28
N GLU A 57 -2.87 -2.68 -17.26
CA GLU A 57 -2.08 -1.92 -18.20
C GLU A 57 -2.69 -0.56 -18.54
N LEU A 58 -1.80 0.42 -18.72
CA LEU A 58 -2.13 1.74 -19.23
C LEU A 58 -1.26 2.03 -20.45
N LYS A 59 -1.89 2.36 -21.59
CA LYS A 59 -1.19 2.87 -22.77
C LYS A 59 -1.02 4.38 -22.62
N LEU A 60 0.21 4.84 -22.68
CA LEU A 60 0.54 6.26 -22.57
C LEU A 60 0.35 6.93 -23.92
N SER A 61 -0.50 7.95 -23.98
CA SER A 61 -0.73 8.73 -25.19
C SER A 61 0.56 9.38 -25.68
N GLN A 62 0.84 9.26 -26.98
CA GLN A 62 2.03 9.77 -27.67
C GLN A 62 3.38 9.08 -27.34
N SER A 63 3.36 7.88 -26.78
CA SER A 63 4.57 7.06 -26.62
C SER A 63 4.38 5.63 -27.11
N ASN A 64 5.47 4.97 -27.53
CA ASN A 64 5.48 3.55 -27.87
C ASN A 64 5.66 2.67 -26.61
N PHE A 65 5.22 3.16 -25.45
CA PHE A 65 5.39 2.52 -24.16
C PHE A 65 4.05 2.19 -23.51
N ARG A 66 4.03 1.07 -22.83
CA ARG A 66 2.93 0.62 -21.99
C ARG A 66 3.41 0.53 -20.56
N LEU A 67 2.49 0.78 -19.63
CA LEU A 67 2.73 0.63 -18.20
C LEU A 67 1.94 -0.57 -17.72
N ALA A 68 2.59 -1.43 -16.96
CA ALA A 68 1.94 -2.48 -16.19
C ALA A 68 2.12 -2.19 -14.71
N PHE A 69 1.10 -2.55 -13.92
CA PHE A 69 1.18 -2.45 -12.48
C PHE A 69 0.60 -3.68 -11.78
N LEU A 70 1.13 -3.94 -10.59
CA LEU A 70 0.73 -5.02 -9.71
C LEU A 70 0.55 -4.43 -8.31
N LYS A 71 -0.66 -4.56 -7.79
CA LYS A 71 -0.95 -4.26 -6.39
C LYS A 71 -0.51 -5.43 -5.51
N ASP A 72 0.13 -5.13 -4.39
CA ASP A 72 0.41 -6.13 -3.35
C ASP A 72 -0.86 -6.40 -2.52
N ASN A 73 -1.16 -7.67 -2.27
CA ASN A 73 -2.32 -8.06 -1.49
C ASN A 73 -2.01 -8.16 0.01
N SER A 74 -0.74 -8.24 0.40
CA SER A 74 -0.30 -8.44 1.78
C SER A 74 0.11 -7.12 2.44
N ILE A 75 0.67 -6.18 1.68
CA ILE A 75 1.08 -4.87 2.18
C ILE A 75 0.17 -3.78 1.60
N PRO A 76 -0.61 -3.06 2.44
CA PRO A 76 -1.47 -1.98 1.98
C PRO A 76 -0.70 -0.88 1.23
N ASN A 77 -1.29 -0.38 0.15
CA ASN A 77 -0.75 0.69 -0.70
C ASN A 77 0.66 0.43 -1.26
N LEU A 78 1.07 -0.84 -1.39
CA LEU A 78 2.30 -1.22 -2.07
C LEU A 78 1.98 -1.59 -3.53
N ILE A 79 2.63 -0.91 -4.45
CA ILE A 79 2.40 -1.05 -5.90
C ILE A 79 3.74 -1.26 -6.59
N TYR A 80 3.81 -2.28 -7.45
CA TYR A 80 4.93 -2.56 -8.33
C TYR A 80 4.57 -2.15 -9.75
N LEU A 81 5.51 -1.53 -10.45
CA LEU A 81 5.30 -0.92 -11.75
C LEU A 81 6.43 -1.25 -12.70
N ALA A 82 6.08 -1.46 -13.96
CA ALA A 82 7.03 -1.58 -15.04
C ALA A 82 6.53 -0.81 -16.27
N SER A 83 7.38 0.02 -16.84
CA SER A 83 7.19 0.51 -18.21
C SER A 83 7.88 -0.45 -19.19
N PHE A 84 7.30 -0.63 -20.37
CA PHE A 84 7.85 -1.53 -21.37
C PHE A 84 7.49 -1.10 -22.80
N ASP A 85 8.32 -1.50 -23.77
CA ASP A 85 8.06 -1.22 -25.18
C ASP A 85 6.77 -1.93 -25.65
N GLU A 86 6.05 -1.32 -26.60
CA GLU A 86 4.78 -1.83 -27.13
C GLU A 86 4.87 -3.28 -27.64
N GLU A 87 6.00 -3.70 -28.18
CA GLU A 87 6.24 -5.06 -28.69
C GLU A 87 6.38 -6.13 -27.59
N THR A 88 6.60 -5.72 -26.33
CA THR A 88 6.82 -6.68 -25.22
C THR A 88 5.52 -7.36 -24.84
N ASN A 89 5.53 -8.67 -24.66
CA ASN A 89 4.33 -9.39 -24.24
C ASN A 89 3.90 -9.01 -22.80
N SER A 90 2.70 -8.45 -22.69
CA SER A 90 1.98 -8.10 -21.45
C SER A 90 2.02 -9.15 -20.34
N VAL A 91 1.74 -10.40 -20.70
CA VAL A 91 1.68 -11.53 -19.76
C VAL A 91 3.06 -11.81 -19.18
N ASN A 92 4.12 -11.62 -19.97
CA ASN A 92 5.49 -11.76 -19.49
C ASN A 92 5.84 -10.64 -18.50
N VAL A 93 5.41 -9.40 -18.77
CA VAL A 93 5.61 -8.27 -17.85
C VAL A 93 4.85 -8.46 -16.54
N GLU A 94 3.60 -8.93 -16.59
CA GLU A 94 2.83 -9.27 -15.38
C GLU A 94 3.53 -10.36 -14.56
N ARG A 95 4.03 -11.40 -15.24
CA ARG A 95 4.80 -12.47 -14.59
C ARG A 95 6.09 -11.94 -13.98
N PHE A 96 6.78 -11.03 -14.67
CA PHE A 96 7.95 -10.33 -14.15
C PHE A 96 7.61 -9.56 -12.87
N LEU A 97 6.53 -8.76 -12.86
CA LEU A 97 6.12 -7.99 -11.69
C LEU A 97 5.79 -8.89 -10.49
N LYS A 98 5.12 -10.03 -10.72
CA LYS A 98 4.85 -11.04 -9.67
C LYS A 98 6.14 -11.62 -9.07
N LYS A 99 7.12 -11.94 -9.92
CA LYS A 99 8.45 -12.39 -9.47
C LYS A 99 9.16 -11.31 -8.67
N MET A 100 9.12 -10.06 -9.13
CA MET A 100 9.75 -8.93 -8.45
C MET A 100 9.13 -8.66 -7.09
N SER A 101 7.80 -8.68 -6.98
CA SER A 101 7.08 -8.58 -5.70
C SER A 101 7.57 -9.63 -4.71
N HIS A 102 7.56 -10.90 -5.10
CA HIS A 102 8.02 -11.97 -4.21
C HIS A 102 9.49 -11.80 -3.79
N LYS A 103 10.38 -11.48 -4.74
CA LYS A 103 11.81 -11.27 -4.44
C LYS A 103 12.04 -10.06 -3.55
N PHE A 104 11.27 -8.99 -3.73
CA PHE A 104 11.34 -7.80 -2.91
C PHE A 104 10.94 -8.12 -1.46
N LEU A 105 9.79 -8.78 -1.25
CA LEU A 105 9.33 -9.20 0.08
C LEU A 105 10.23 -10.25 0.74
N LYS A 106 10.91 -11.09 -0.05
CA LYS A 106 11.87 -12.06 0.47
C LYS A 106 13.19 -11.39 0.89
N LYS A 107 13.62 -10.35 0.16
CA LYS A 107 14.86 -9.62 0.43
C LYS A 107 14.67 -8.60 1.57
N TYR A 108 13.53 -7.96 1.64
CA TYR A 108 13.18 -6.95 2.63
C TYR A 108 12.01 -7.45 3.46
N THR A 109 12.22 -7.60 4.77
CA THR A 109 11.15 -8.03 5.68
C THR A 109 9.95 -7.08 5.60
N ILE A 110 8.74 -7.62 5.80
CA ILE A 110 7.49 -6.84 5.75
C ILE A 110 7.58 -5.60 6.66
N ASN A 111 8.08 -5.74 7.89
CA ASN A 111 8.25 -4.62 8.83
C ASN A 111 9.14 -3.52 8.27
N LYS A 112 10.22 -3.88 7.54
CA LYS A 112 11.12 -2.89 6.94
C LYS A 112 10.45 -2.09 5.81
N ILE A 113 9.42 -2.65 5.19
CA ILE A 113 8.62 -2.00 4.14
C ILE A 113 7.49 -1.17 4.77
N VAL A 114 6.83 -1.70 5.81
CA VAL A 114 5.72 -1.05 6.51
C VAL A 114 6.20 0.15 7.33
N ASP A 115 7.30 0.00 8.05
CA ASP A 115 7.91 1.04 8.90
C ASP A 115 8.91 1.92 8.12
N TRP A 116 8.85 1.88 6.79
CA TRP A 116 9.76 2.65 5.95
C TRP A 116 9.56 4.16 6.16
N ASP A 117 10.66 4.87 6.35
CA ASP A 117 10.71 6.28 6.73
C ASP A 117 10.96 7.25 5.56
N GLY A 118 10.91 6.75 4.32
CA GLY A 118 11.11 7.55 3.11
C GLY A 118 12.52 7.47 2.51
N ARG A 119 13.49 6.83 3.18
CA ARG A 119 14.86 6.68 2.65
C ARG A 119 14.94 5.60 1.57
N SER A 120 15.09 6.00 0.31
CA SER A 120 15.13 5.08 -0.85
C SER A 120 16.44 4.29 -0.97
N GLU A 121 17.53 4.79 -0.37
CA GLU A 121 18.87 4.17 -0.46
C GLU A 121 18.89 2.75 0.13
N ILE A 122 17.97 2.48 1.05
CA ILE A 122 17.79 1.18 1.71
C ILE A 122 17.47 0.07 0.70
N PHE A 123 16.83 0.43 -0.42
CA PHE A 123 16.37 -0.49 -1.46
C PHE A 123 17.27 -0.50 -2.70
N GLU A 124 18.35 0.27 -2.73
CA GLU A 124 19.24 0.38 -3.91
C GLU A 124 19.86 -0.95 -4.33
N SER A 125 20.18 -1.82 -3.35
CA SER A 125 20.69 -3.17 -3.64
C SER A 125 19.68 -4.08 -4.35
N PHE A 126 18.42 -3.67 -4.49
CA PHE A 126 17.46 -4.40 -5.31
C PHE A 126 17.76 -4.25 -6.80
N THR A 127 18.51 -3.22 -7.20
CA THR A 127 18.88 -2.95 -8.60
C THR A 127 19.54 -4.14 -9.27
N GLU A 128 20.52 -4.81 -8.63
CA GLU A 128 21.15 -5.99 -9.24
C GLU A 128 20.19 -7.16 -9.40
N THR A 129 19.22 -7.29 -8.49
CA THR A 129 18.20 -8.35 -8.57
C THR A 129 17.31 -8.15 -9.78
N VAL A 130 16.85 -6.91 -10.01
CA VAL A 130 16.01 -6.57 -11.16
C VAL A 130 16.79 -6.74 -12.46
N LYS A 131 18.02 -6.23 -12.53
CA LYS A 131 18.89 -6.31 -13.71
C LYS A 131 19.11 -7.76 -14.16
N ASN A 132 19.45 -8.65 -13.23
CA ASN A 132 19.64 -10.07 -13.50
C ASN A 132 18.39 -10.76 -14.11
N TYR A 133 17.19 -10.31 -13.76
CA TYR A 133 15.96 -10.87 -14.31
C TYR A 133 15.64 -10.34 -15.71
N ILE A 134 15.83 -9.04 -15.94
CA ILE A 134 15.64 -8.43 -17.25
C ILE A 134 16.61 -9.07 -18.27
N GLU A 135 17.87 -9.31 -17.87
CA GLU A 135 18.86 -9.97 -18.72
C GLU A 135 18.50 -11.43 -19.02
N LYS A 136 18.00 -12.18 -18.02
CA LYS A 136 17.57 -13.58 -18.20
C LYS A 136 16.34 -13.73 -19.09
N GLU A 137 15.38 -12.80 -19.04
CA GLU A 137 14.21 -12.84 -19.92
C GLU A 137 14.51 -12.36 -21.35
N SER A 138 15.68 -11.74 -21.57
CA SER A 138 16.14 -11.28 -22.90
C SER A 138 16.94 -12.34 -23.66
N ASP A 139 17.33 -13.45 -23.02
CA ASP A 139 18.09 -14.55 -23.63
C ASP A 139 17.12 -15.60 -24.22
N PRO A 140 16.96 -15.68 -25.56
CA PRO A 140 16.04 -16.61 -26.21
C PRO A 140 16.40 -18.09 -25.99
N ASN A 141 17.62 -18.40 -25.52
CA ASN A 141 18.08 -19.78 -25.27
C ASN A 141 17.82 -20.25 -23.83
N LYS A 142 17.28 -19.41 -22.95
CA LYS A 142 16.86 -19.79 -21.59
C LYS A 142 15.36 -19.61 -21.45
N GLN A 143 14.60 -20.54 -22.00
CA GLN A 143 13.25 -20.81 -21.50
C GLN A 143 13.37 -21.12 -20.00
N GLY A 144 13.06 -20.13 -19.17
CA GLY A 144 12.89 -20.35 -17.73
C GLY A 144 11.88 -21.48 -17.58
N SER A 145 12.33 -22.61 -17.04
CA SER A 145 11.54 -23.83 -17.00
C SER A 145 10.22 -23.52 -16.30
N GLU A 146 9.13 -24.02 -16.88
CA GLU A 146 7.81 -23.99 -16.24
C GLU A 146 7.89 -24.55 -14.81
N ASP A 147 8.87 -25.41 -14.53
CA ASP A 147 9.17 -25.99 -13.21
C ASP A 147 9.64 -24.96 -12.16
N GLU A 148 10.49 -23.97 -12.50
CA GLU A 148 10.86 -22.90 -11.55
C GLU A 148 9.65 -22.03 -11.21
N ILE A 149 8.76 -21.82 -12.19
CA ILE A 149 7.54 -21.03 -12.06
C ILE A 149 6.52 -21.77 -11.19
N VAL A 150 6.29 -23.05 -11.46
CA VAL A 150 5.39 -23.91 -10.67
C VAL A 150 5.89 -24.06 -9.23
N ASN A 151 7.20 -24.19 -9.01
CA ASN A 151 7.77 -24.24 -7.67
C ASN A 151 7.62 -22.90 -6.93
N LEU A 152 7.78 -21.76 -7.62
CA LEU A 152 7.53 -20.44 -7.04
C LEU A 152 6.05 -20.25 -6.66
N PHE A 153 5.11 -20.68 -7.51
CA PHE A 153 3.67 -20.62 -7.21
C PHE A 153 3.26 -21.56 -6.07
N LYS A 154 3.87 -22.75 -5.98
CA LYS A 154 3.68 -23.67 -4.84
C LYS A 154 4.25 -23.10 -3.55
N GLU A 155 5.43 -22.47 -3.59
CA GLU A 155 6.04 -21.79 -2.43
C GLU A 155 5.15 -20.60 -1.98
N ILE A 156 4.55 -19.87 -2.92
CA ILE A 156 3.58 -18.79 -2.62
C ILE A 156 2.31 -19.34 -1.95
N GLN A 157 1.72 -20.41 -2.50
CA GLN A 157 0.50 -21.00 -1.96
C GLN A 157 0.70 -21.56 -0.54
N ASN A 158 1.81 -22.27 -0.33
CA ASN A 158 2.14 -22.85 0.98
C ASN A 158 2.43 -21.79 2.05
N ASN A 159 3.09 -20.68 1.69
CA ASN A 159 3.34 -19.58 2.65
C ASN A 159 2.06 -18.80 2.99
N ILE A 160 1.11 -18.66 2.06
CA ILE A 160 -0.19 -18.04 2.31
C ILE A 160 -1.03 -18.93 3.25
N GLU A 161 -0.99 -20.25 3.07
CA GLU A 161 -1.68 -21.22 3.93
C GLU A 161 -1.07 -21.24 5.35
N GLU A 162 0.26 -21.16 5.50
CA GLU A 162 0.91 -21.05 6.83
C GLU A 162 0.60 -19.72 7.56
N ILE A 163 0.50 -18.60 6.85
CA ILE A 163 0.12 -17.30 7.44
C ILE A 163 -1.35 -17.34 7.86
N SER A 164 -2.24 -17.88 7.02
CA SER A 164 -3.66 -18.07 7.32
C SER A 164 -3.88 -18.96 8.54
N GLU A 165 -3.13 -20.06 8.68
CA GLU A 165 -3.21 -20.93 9.85
C GLU A 165 -2.67 -20.28 11.13
N LYS A 166 -1.61 -19.46 11.05
CA LYS A 166 -1.10 -18.69 12.20
C LYS A 166 -2.08 -17.61 12.63
N ASP A 167 -2.71 -16.93 11.69
CA ASP A 167 -3.73 -15.90 11.97
C ASP A 167 -5.03 -16.52 12.49
N LEU A 168 -5.43 -17.71 12.03
CA LEU A 168 -6.57 -18.46 12.56
C LEU A 168 -6.27 -19.03 13.96
N LYS A 169 -5.04 -19.46 14.25
CA LYS A 169 -4.63 -19.89 15.60
C LYS A 169 -4.53 -18.71 16.58
N MET A 170 -4.14 -17.51 16.14
CA MET A 170 -4.18 -16.30 16.98
C MET A 170 -5.61 -15.78 17.22
N ARG A 171 -6.50 -15.88 16.23
CA ARG A 171 -7.92 -15.47 16.38
C ARG A 171 -8.74 -16.39 17.28
N ASN A 172 -8.36 -17.67 17.40
CA ASN A 172 -9.04 -18.64 18.26
C ASN A 172 -8.61 -18.62 19.74
N LEU A 173 -7.74 -17.69 20.15
CA LEU A 173 -7.33 -17.51 21.56
C LEU A 173 -7.87 -16.23 22.21
N SER A 174 -8.76 -15.49 21.54
CA SER A 174 -9.34 -14.26 22.12
C SER A 174 -10.87 -14.26 22.00
N GLN A 175 -11.52 -15.15 22.75
CA GLN A 175 -12.86 -14.85 23.26
C GLN A 175 -12.76 -13.81 24.39
N PRO A 176 -13.79 -12.98 24.58
CA PRO A 176 -13.68 -11.71 25.29
C PRO A 176 -13.44 -11.96 26.78
N THR A 177 -12.24 -11.64 27.24
CA THR A 177 -12.02 -11.42 28.66
C THR A 177 -12.28 -9.95 28.93
N GLU A 178 -13.44 -9.67 29.51
CA GLU A 178 -13.70 -8.46 30.27
C GLU A 178 -12.62 -8.31 31.35
N LYS A 179 -11.54 -7.59 31.05
CA LYS A 179 -10.69 -6.99 32.08
C LYS A 179 -10.21 -5.63 31.60
N ASN A 180 -10.61 -4.62 32.39
CA ASN A 180 -10.12 -3.25 32.40
C ASN A 180 -8.61 -3.17 32.17
N VAL A 181 -8.21 -2.97 30.92
CA VAL A 181 -6.95 -2.32 30.58
C VAL A 181 -7.37 -1.03 29.92
N ASP A 182 -7.02 0.09 30.54
CA ASP A 182 -7.19 1.44 29.98
C ASP A 182 -6.66 1.42 28.54
N SER A 183 -7.56 1.28 27.56
CA SER A 183 -7.16 1.36 26.16
C SER A 183 -6.64 2.77 25.94
N ILE A 184 -5.44 2.89 25.38
CA ILE A 184 -4.84 4.18 25.01
C ILE A 184 -5.81 5.04 24.17
N PHE A 185 -6.72 4.40 23.44
CA PHE A 185 -7.75 5.03 22.63
C PHE A 185 -8.89 5.67 23.44
N GLN A 186 -8.99 5.40 24.74
CA GLN A 186 -9.88 6.14 25.66
C GLN A 186 -9.39 7.57 25.90
N ARG A 187 -8.09 7.82 25.75
CA ARG A 187 -7.45 9.11 26.03
C ARG A 187 -7.31 10.00 24.81
N ILE A 188 -7.58 9.47 23.61
CA ILE A 188 -7.43 10.20 22.34
C ILE A 188 -8.80 10.69 21.89
N ILE A 189 -8.93 12.02 21.78
CA ILE A 189 -10.14 12.69 21.32
C ILE A 189 -9.85 13.39 19.98
N PRO A 190 -10.49 12.97 18.88
CA PRO A 190 -10.45 13.72 17.62
C PRO A 190 -11.28 15.01 17.74
N ILE A 191 -10.73 16.11 17.26
CA ILE A 191 -11.37 17.43 17.25
C ILE A 191 -11.37 17.93 15.81
N SER A 192 -12.55 18.32 15.32
CA SER A 192 -12.70 18.92 13.98
C SER A 192 -12.05 20.30 13.92
N GLU A 193 -11.30 20.54 12.84
CA GLU A 193 -10.69 21.83 12.50
C GLU A 193 -11.25 22.39 11.17
N ILE A 194 -12.32 21.78 10.67
CA ILE A 194 -12.98 22.18 9.42
C ILE A 194 -13.71 23.52 9.61
N SER A 195 -13.48 24.46 8.69
CA SER A 195 -14.22 25.72 8.60
C SER A 195 -15.68 25.48 8.21
N GLU A 196 -16.61 26.30 8.71
CA GLU A 196 -18.05 26.19 8.43
C GLU A 196 -18.40 26.29 6.93
N ASP A 197 -17.57 26.97 6.13
CA ASP A 197 -17.76 27.15 4.68
C ASP A 197 -17.15 26.01 3.84
N PHE A 198 -16.52 25.03 4.49
CA PHE A 198 -15.81 23.95 3.82
C PHE A 198 -16.58 22.63 3.97
N ASN A 199 -16.93 22.00 2.85
CA ASN A 199 -17.57 20.68 2.87
C ASN A 199 -16.52 19.56 2.72
N PRO A 200 -16.16 18.87 3.81
CA PRO A 200 -15.14 17.83 3.80
C PRO A 200 -15.60 16.56 3.07
N GLU A 201 -16.90 16.38 2.82
CA GLU A 201 -17.41 15.20 2.11
C GLU A 201 -16.95 15.12 0.66
N PHE A 202 -16.60 16.25 0.02
CA PHE A 202 -16.02 16.25 -1.33
C PHE A 202 -14.62 15.64 -1.38
N TYR A 203 -13.96 15.51 -0.24
CA TYR A 203 -12.59 15.00 -0.11
C TYR A 203 -12.55 13.62 0.56
N LEU A 204 -13.73 13.09 0.94
CA LEU A 204 -13.88 11.79 1.55
C LEU A 204 -14.70 10.90 0.61
N THR A 205 -14.14 9.79 0.20
CA THR A 205 -14.77 8.90 -0.76
C THR A 205 -15.41 7.68 -0.08
N GLY A 206 -14.85 7.21 1.06
CA GLY A 206 -15.43 6.12 1.86
C GLY A 206 -16.56 6.51 2.81
N ASP A 207 -17.68 5.79 2.76
CA ASP A 207 -18.85 5.98 3.66
C ASP A 207 -18.50 5.82 5.14
N ILE A 208 -17.56 4.92 5.47
CA ILE A 208 -17.09 4.74 6.84
C ILE A 208 -16.33 5.99 7.31
N SER A 209 -15.49 6.58 6.46
CA SER A 209 -14.76 7.82 6.78
C SER A 209 -15.71 9.00 6.94
N LYS A 210 -16.73 9.12 6.07
CA LYS A 210 -17.80 10.12 6.22
C LYS A 210 -18.60 9.92 7.51
N LYS A 211 -18.95 8.68 7.84
CA LYS A 211 -19.64 8.33 9.10
C LYS A 211 -18.79 8.66 10.32
N VAL A 212 -17.51 8.28 10.32
CA VAL A 212 -16.58 8.63 11.40
C VAL A 212 -16.50 10.14 11.54
N LEU A 213 -16.26 10.89 10.44
CA LEU A 213 -16.17 12.35 10.50
C LEU A 213 -17.44 13.01 11.03
N LYS A 214 -18.63 12.56 10.59
CA LYS A 214 -19.94 13.06 11.08
C LYS A 214 -20.16 12.85 12.58
N ASN A 215 -19.54 11.82 13.15
CA ASN A 215 -19.70 11.48 14.56
C ASN A 215 -18.61 12.10 15.45
N ILE A 216 -17.65 12.82 14.87
CA ILE A 216 -16.64 13.56 15.63
C ILE A 216 -17.23 14.88 16.11
N ASP A 217 -17.40 14.97 17.43
CA ASP A 217 -17.97 16.12 18.14
C ASP A 217 -16.97 16.87 19.03
N GLY A 218 -15.70 16.46 19.01
CA GLY A 218 -14.64 17.01 19.86
C GLY A 218 -14.70 16.57 21.32
N ARG A 219 -15.58 15.62 21.68
CA ARG A 219 -15.78 15.12 23.06
C ARG A 219 -15.59 13.61 23.16
N LYS A 220 -16.06 12.86 22.17
CA LYS A 220 -15.96 11.40 22.15
C LYS A 220 -14.52 10.97 21.90
N SER A 221 -14.03 10.03 22.71
CA SER A 221 -12.74 9.39 22.45
C SER A 221 -12.85 8.37 21.31
N ILE A 222 -11.71 7.94 20.77
CA ILE A 222 -11.66 6.87 19.76
C ILE A 222 -12.32 5.59 20.28
N TYR A 223 -12.15 5.29 21.56
CA TYR A 223 -12.85 4.18 22.22
C TYR A 223 -14.38 4.37 22.21
N ALA A 224 -14.88 5.56 22.54
CA ALA A 224 -16.33 5.80 22.51
C ALA A 224 -16.90 5.67 21.09
N LEU A 225 -16.19 6.21 20.09
CA LEU A 225 -16.56 6.10 18.69
C LEU A 225 -16.53 4.65 18.18
N SER A 226 -15.62 3.80 18.70
CA SER A 226 -15.51 2.39 18.32
C SER A 226 -16.74 1.59 18.74
N LYS A 227 -17.25 1.85 19.94
CA LYS A 227 -18.48 1.25 20.45
C LYS A 227 -19.71 1.72 19.69
N GLU A 228 -19.78 3.02 19.39
CA GLU A 228 -20.94 3.60 18.70
C GLU A 228 -21.05 3.17 17.24
N LEU A 229 -19.93 3.09 16.53
CA LEU A 229 -19.89 2.76 15.11
C LEU A 229 -19.73 1.25 14.84
N ASN A 230 -19.60 0.44 15.89
CA ASN A 230 -19.30 -0.99 15.82
C ASN A 230 -18.06 -1.30 14.94
N LEU A 231 -16.99 -0.52 15.17
CA LEU A 231 -15.70 -0.64 14.47
C LEU A 231 -14.60 -0.88 15.49
N THR A 232 -13.45 -1.40 15.03
CA THR A 232 -12.28 -1.54 15.90
C THR A 232 -11.66 -0.16 16.18
N GLU A 233 -11.08 -0.01 17.37
CA GLU A 233 -10.41 1.23 17.81
C GLU A 233 -9.28 1.63 16.85
N GLU A 234 -8.51 0.65 16.38
CA GLU A 234 -7.43 0.84 15.41
C GLU A 234 -7.95 1.36 14.05
N LYS A 235 -9.10 0.85 13.59
CA LYS A 235 -9.69 1.31 12.32
C LYS A 235 -10.13 2.77 12.42
N ILE A 236 -10.75 3.17 13.54
CA ILE A 236 -11.13 4.57 13.77
C ILE A 236 -9.89 5.46 13.91
N TYR A 237 -8.86 5.01 14.63
CA TYR A 237 -7.62 5.74 14.77
C TYR A 237 -6.93 5.98 13.41
N ASN A 238 -6.86 4.97 12.55
CA ASN A 238 -6.27 5.10 11.22
C ASN A 238 -7.06 6.08 10.33
N ILE A 239 -8.41 6.04 10.39
CA ILE A 239 -9.25 7.03 9.71
C ILE A 239 -8.96 8.44 10.24
N CYS A 240 -8.90 8.60 11.57
CA CYS A 240 -8.59 9.90 12.16
C CYS A 240 -7.19 10.39 11.76
N LYS A 241 -6.17 9.53 11.70
CA LYS A 241 -4.83 9.91 11.22
C LYS A 241 -4.86 10.43 9.79
N ASN A 242 -5.64 9.80 8.91
CA ASN A 242 -5.79 10.27 7.53
C ASN A 242 -6.48 11.64 7.48
N LEU A 243 -7.53 11.83 8.29
CA LEU A 243 -8.21 13.12 8.41
C LEU A 243 -7.31 14.22 9.02
N VAL A 244 -6.38 13.88 9.92
CA VAL A 244 -5.34 14.81 10.38
C VAL A 244 -4.40 15.21 9.25
N LYS A 245 -3.97 14.25 8.41
CA LYS A 245 -3.11 14.55 7.24
C LYS A 245 -3.79 15.47 6.23
N LEU A 246 -5.12 15.40 6.12
CA LEU A 246 -5.94 16.29 5.29
C LEU A 246 -6.19 17.66 5.94
N GLY A 247 -5.75 17.86 7.18
CA GLY A 247 -5.99 19.09 7.95
C GLY A 247 -7.42 19.25 8.45
N PHE A 248 -8.23 18.18 8.44
CA PHE A 248 -9.63 18.23 8.85
C PHE A 248 -9.81 18.03 10.35
N LEU A 249 -8.85 17.37 10.99
CA LEU A 249 -8.89 17.05 12.41
C LEU A 249 -7.54 17.32 13.05
N ARG A 250 -7.57 17.46 14.38
CA ARG A 250 -6.43 17.19 15.26
C ARG A 250 -6.78 16.12 16.28
N LEU A 251 -5.77 15.41 16.78
CA LEU A 251 -5.92 14.46 17.87
C LEU A 251 -5.42 15.09 19.17
N LYS A 252 -6.29 15.17 20.18
CA LYS A 252 -5.94 15.64 21.53
C LYS A 252 -5.85 14.44 22.46
N GLU A 253 -4.70 14.30 23.12
CA GLU A 253 -4.55 13.37 24.23
C GLU A 253 -4.98 14.04 25.54
N VAL A 254 -5.82 13.37 26.31
CA VAL A 254 -6.28 13.84 27.62
C VAL A 254 -5.58 13.04 28.71
N GLN A 255 -4.80 13.72 29.54
CA GLN A 255 -4.26 13.13 30.76
C GLN A 255 -5.41 12.90 31.74
N LEU A 256 -5.58 11.66 32.19
CA LEU A 256 -6.44 11.38 33.33
C LEU A 256 -5.84 12.12 34.53
N LEU A 257 -6.56 13.11 35.06
CA LEU A 257 -6.26 13.67 36.37
C LEU A 257 -6.34 12.51 37.37
N THR A 258 -5.20 12.00 37.81
CA THR A 258 -5.11 11.22 39.03
C THR A 258 -5.63 12.12 40.13
N LYS A 259 -6.85 11.87 40.60
CA LYS A 259 -7.30 12.38 41.88
C LYS A 259 -6.32 11.83 42.92
N SER A 260 -5.44 12.70 43.39
CA SER A 260 -4.76 12.53 44.66
C SER A 260 -5.79 12.77 45.76
N GLU A 261 -6.30 11.68 46.34
CA GLU A 261 -6.80 11.65 47.72
C GLU A 261 -5.83 10.81 48.55
#